data_AF-A0AAD9RBW1-F1
#
_entry.id   AF-A0AAD9RBW1-F1
#
_cell.length_a   1.000
_cell.length_b   1.000
_cell.length_c   1.000
_cell.angle_alpha   90.00
_cell.angle_beta   90.00
_cell.angle_gamma   90.00
#
_symmetry.space_group_name_H-M   'P 1'
#
loop_
_entity.id
_entity.type
_entity.pdbx_description
1 polymer ?
#
loop_
_entity_poly.entity_id
_entity_poly.type
_entity_poly.pdbx_seq_one_letter_code
_entity_poly.pdbx_strand_id
1 'polypeptide(L)'
;MLLVGIGGSGRQSLSRISAYMCELTTYQISVTKQYRVMEFREDLKKLYSMAGVENKPTSFLFNDTQVAEEQFLEIVNNMLSTGEVANLYKSDEMEDVGIPAILVNVVKCDSFHVT
;
A
#
# COMPACT_ATOMS: atom_id res chain seq x y z
N MET A 1 -2.46 9.84 -1.63
CA MET A 1 -3.70 10.61 -1.33
C MET A 1 -4.31 10.04 -0.04
N LEU A 2 -4.67 10.90 0.93
CA LEU A 2 -5.30 10.48 2.19
C LEU A 2 -6.79 10.82 2.16
N LEU A 3 -7.65 9.82 2.25
CA LEU A 3 -9.10 9.96 2.30
C LEU A 3 -9.57 9.80 3.74
N VAL A 4 -9.86 10.93 4.40
CA VAL A 4 -10.42 10.98 5.77
C VAL A 4 -11.93 11.17 5.69
N GLY A 5 -12.69 10.48 6.55
CA GLY A 5 -14.14 10.54 6.55
C GLY A 5 -14.79 9.44 7.38
N ILE A 6 -16.11 9.49 7.50
CA ILE A 6 -16.91 8.59 8.32
C ILE A 6 -17.09 7.25 7.60
N GLY A 7 -17.14 6.13 8.33
CA GLY A 7 -17.39 4.80 7.77
C GLY A 7 -18.72 4.73 7.01
N GLY A 8 -18.77 4.01 5.88
CA GLY A 8 -20.00 3.84 5.07
C GLY A 8 -20.22 4.90 3.97
N SER A 9 -19.35 5.89 3.83
CA SER A 9 -19.43 6.96 2.82
C SER A 9 -19.08 6.54 1.38
N GLY A 10 -18.86 5.25 1.11
CA GLY A 10 -18.56 4.75 -0.24
C GLY A 10 -17.17 5.12 -0.79
N ARG A 11 -16.29 5.72 0.02
CA ARG A 11 -14.96 6.20 -0.40
C ARG A 11 -14.09 5.11 -1.01
N GLN A 12 -14.09 3.91 -0.43
CA GLN A 12 -13.34 2.78 -0.98
C GLN A 12 -13.88 2.36 -2.36
N SER A 13 -15.20 2.35 -2.54
CA SER A 13 -15.84 2.07 -3.82
C SER A 13 -15.50 3.14 -4.85
N LEU A 14 -15.54 4.42 -4.48
CA LEU A 14 -15.18 5.52 -5.36
C LEU A 14 -13.70 5.45 -5.78
N SER A 15 -12.79 5.18 -4.84
CA SER A 15 -11.36 5.00 -5.13
C SER A 15 -11.09 3.80 -6.04
N ARG A 16 -11.86 2.72 -5.91
CA ARG A 16 -11.76 1.56 -6.82
C ARG A 16 -12.28 1.90 -8.22
N ILE A 17 -13.38 2.65 -8.30
CA ILE A 17 -13.95 3.09 -9.58
C ILE A 17 -12.98 4.06 -10.27
N SER A 18 -12.42 5.03 -9.56
CA SER A 18 -11.45 5.96 -10.14
C SER A 18 -10.17 5.26 -10.57
N ALA A 19 -9.66 4.31 -9.77
CA ALA A 19 -8.54 3.47 -10.15
C ALA A 19 -8.85 2.67 -11.44
N TYR A 20 -10.05 2.09 -11.54
CA TYR A 20 -10.49 1.40 -12.75
C TYR A 20 -10.55 2.32 -13.97
N MET A 21 -11.08 3.55 -13.83
CA MET A 21 -11.12 4.54 -14.91
C MET A 21 -9.72 5.00 -15.35
N CYS A 22 -8.74 4.98 -14.44
CA CYS A 22 -7.34 5.32 -14.72
C CYS A 22 -6.50 4.08 -15.10
N GLU A 23 -7.12 2.93 -15.37
CA GLU A 23 -6.45 1.66 -15.70
C GLU A 23 -5.41 1.22 -14.65
N LEU A 24 -5.61 1.63 -13.40
CA LEU A 24 -4.77 1.25 -12.27
C LEU A 24 -5.21 -0.10 -11.70
N THR A 25 -4.26 -1.00 -11.47
CA THR A 25 -4.52 -2.25 -10.75
C THR A 25 -4.68 -1.93 -9.27
N THR A 26 -5.76 -2.37 -8.63
CA THR A 26 -5.96 -2.13 -7.19
C THR A 26 -5.40 -3.28 -6.37
N TYR A 27 -4.53 -2.96 -5.41
CA TYR A 27 -3.96 -3.91 -4.47
C TYR A 27 -4.42 -3.59 -3.04
N GLN A 28 -4.90 -4.59 -2.31
CA GLN A 28 -5.33 -4.45 -0.93
C GLN A 28 -4.82 -5.64 -0.12
N ILE A 29 -4.16 -5.37 1.00
CA ILE A 29 -3.69 -6.43 1.90
C ILE A 29 -4.84 -7.10 2.64
N SER A 30 -4.67 -8.38 2.99
CA SER A 30 -5.61 -9.13 3.80
C SER A 30 -4.97 -9.45 5.15
N VAL A 31 -5.36 -8.69 6.18
CA VAL A 31 -4.79 -8.81 7.52
C VAL A 31 -5.53 -9.91 8.29
N THR A 32 -4.77 -10.86 8.84
CA THR A 32 -5.27 -11.90 9.74
C THR A 32 -4.83 -11.61 11.18
N LYS A 33 -5.36 -12.35 12.16
CA LYS A 33 -4.98 -12.19 13.59
C LYS A 33 -3.49 -12.43 13.87
N GLN A 34 -2.81 -13.17 13.00
CA GLN A 34 -1.39 -13.51 13.13
C GLN A 34 -0.50 -12.63 12.26
N TYR A 35 -1.07 -11.68 11.52
CA TYR A 35 -0.35 -10.84 10.58
C TYR A 35 0.63 -9.91 11.30
N ARG A 36 1.93 -10.14 11.08
CA ARG A 36 3.01 -9.32 11.62
C ARG A 36 3.68 -8.48 10.54
N VAL A 37 4.69 -7.74 10.97
CA VAL A 37 5.52 -6.89 10.10
C VAL A 37 6.23 -7.68 9.00
N MET A 38 6.58 -8.95 9.22
CA MET A 38 7.21 -9.75 8.16
C MET A 38 6.25 -9.97 6.99
N GLU A 39 5.01 -10.33 7.27
CA GLU A 39 3.96 -10.58 6.30
C GLU A 39 3.57 -9.30 5.57
N PHE A 40 3.55 -8.17 6.29
CA PHE A 40 3.38 -6.86 5.68
C PHE A 40 4.48 -6.52 4.67
N ARG A 41 5.74 -6.79 5.02
CA ARG A 41 6.86 -6.60 4.09
C ARG A 41 6.77 -7.50 2.87
N GLU A 42 6.37 -8.76 3.05
CA GLU A 42 6.18 -9.69 1.92
C GLU A 42 5.05 -9.23 0.98
N ASP A 43 3.95 -8.68 1.52
CA ASP A 43 2.90 -8.09 0.69
C ASP A 43 3.35 -6.81 -0.01
N LEU A 44 4.20 -5.99 0.62
CA LEU A 44 4.82 -4.84 -0.02
C LEU A 44 5.78 -5.28 -1.13
N LYS A 45 6.58 -6.34 -0.97
CA LYS A 45 7.41 -6.87 -2.08
C LYS A 45 6.58 -7.21 -3.30
N LYS A 46 5.41 -7.86 -3.11
CA LYS A 46 4.48 -8.15 -4.22
C LYS A 46 3.96 -6.87 -4.87
N LEU A 47 3.59 -5.88 -4.07
CA LEU A 47 3.15 -4.57 -4.55
C LEU A 47 4.24 -3.88 -5.40
N TYR A 48 5.48 -3.85 -4.90
CA TYR A 48 6.62 -3.29 -5.61
C TYR A 48 6.99 -4.09 -6.87
N SER A 49 6.85 -5.42 -6.84
CA SER A 49 7.08 -6.27 -8.01
C SER A 49 6.05 -6.01 -9.10
N MET A 50 4.77 -5.91 -8.74
CA MET A 50 3.69 -5.59 -9.69
C MET A 50 3.86 -4.19 -10.28
N ALA A 51 4.21 -3.21 -9.45
CA ALA A 51 4.36 -1.84 -9.87
C ALA A 51 5.67 -1.61 -10.67
N GLY A 52 6.74 -2.28 -10.28
CA GLY A 52 8.09 -2.10 -10.84
C GLY A 52 8.48 -3.08 -11.93
N VAL A 53 8.44 -4.37 -11.63
CA VAL A 53 8.91 -5.43 -12.53
C VAL A 53 7.90 -5.67 -13.65
N GLU A 54 6.62 -5.78 -13.30
CA GLU A 54 5.55 -5.96 -14.29
C GLU A 54 5.13 -4.65 -14.96
N ASN A 55 5.64 -3.50 -14.48
CA ASN A 55 5.34 -2.16 -14.96
C ASN A 55 3.82 -1.87 -15.04
N LYS A 56 3.06 -2.41 -14.07
CA LYS A 56 1.62 -2.20 -13.97
C LYS A 56 1.33 -1.04 -13.03
N PRO A 57 0.71 0.04 -13.50
CA PRO A 57 0.39 1.15 -12.63
C PRO A 57 -0.62 0.67 -11.57
N THR A 58 -0.22 0.75 -10.30
CA THR A 58 -0.92 0.07 -9.20
C THR A 58 -1.34 1.06 -8.12
N SER A 59 -2.57 0.94 -7.66
CA SER A 59 -3.13 1.69 -6.54
C SER A 59 -3.20 0.81 -5.30
N PHE A 60 -2.52 1.24 -4.23
CA PHE A 60 -2.53 0.53 -2.95
C PHE A 60 -3.63 1.09 -2.04
N LEU A 61 -4.56 0.23 -1.63
CA LEU A 61 -5.64 0.52 -0.68
C LEU A 61 -5.26 0.00 0.71
N PHE A 62 -5.15 0.94 1.66
CA PHE A 62 -4.80 0.65 3.05
C PHE A 62 -5.75 1.38 4.00
N ASN A 63 -6.33 0.63 4.94
CA ASN A 63 -7.28 1.11 5.93
C ASN A 63 -6.71 1.02 7.35
N ASP A 64 -7.22 1.83 8.26
CA ASP A 64 -6.98 1.81 9.70
C ASP A 64 -7.22 0.42 10.34
N THR A 65 -8.29 -0.25 9.96
CA THR A 65 -8.62 -1.62 10.43
C THR A 65 -7.56 -2.68 10.08
N GLN A 66 -6.67 -2.38 9.13
CA GLN A 66 -5.57 -3.25 8.71
C GLN A 66 -4.27 -2.94 9.46
N VAL A 67 -4.24 -1.91 10.31
CA VAL A 67 -3.09 -1.57 11.14
C VAL A 67 -3.04 -2.52 12.34
N ALA A 68 -2.36 -3.65 12.17
CA ALA A 68 -2.15 -4.62 13.26
C ALA A 68 -1.06 -4.16 14.25
N GLU A 69 -0.04 -3.44 13.77
CA GLU A 69 1.07 -2.92 14.56
C GLU A 69 1.37 -1.47 14.15
N GLU A 70 1.78 -0.64 15.11
CA GLU A 70 2.10 0.79 14.85
C GLU A 70 3.20 0.95 13.79
N GLN A 71 4.12 0.00 13.70
CA GLN A 71 5.20 -0.03 12.71
C GLN A 71 4.67 -0.01 11.26
N PHE A 72 3.43 -0.43 11.00
CA PHE A 72 2.87 -0.38 9.63
C PHE A 72 2.72 1.07 9.16
N LEU A 73 2.34 1.97 10.05
CA LEU A 73 2.18 3.39 9.74
C LEU A 73 3.53 4.04 9.42
N GLU A 74 4.57 3.68 10.16
CA GLU A 74 5.93 4.15 9.91
C GLU A 74 6.44 3.68 8.53
N ILE A 75 6.22 2.41 8.21
CA ILE A 75 6.57 1.84 6.90
C ILE A 75 5.81 2.55 5.77
N VAL A 76 4.50 2.74 5.90
CA VAL A 76 3.69 3.46 4.90
C VAL A 76 4.13 4.91 4.75
N ASN A 77 4.50 5.56 5.85
CA ASN A 77 5.00 6.93 5.82
C ASN A 77 6.35 7.04 5.08
N ASN A 78 7.27 6.11 5.33
CA ASN A 78 8.55 6.03 4.65
C ASN A 78 8.33 5.75 3.15
N MET A 79 7.49 4.77 2.81
CA MET A 79 7.08 4.47 1.44
C MET A 79 6.54 5.71 0.71
N LEU A 80 5.70 6.51 1.37
CA LEU A 80 5.13 7.73 0.79
C LEU A 80 6.15 8.87 0.64
N SER A 81 7.09 8.98 1.59
CA SER A 81 8.03 10.10 1.66
C SER A 81 9.25 9.90 0.76
N THR A 82 9.81 8.69 0.75
CA THR A 82 11.05 8.35 0.02
C THR A 82 10.81 7.42 -1.16
N GLY A 83 9.65 6.75 -1.23
CA GLY A 83 9.44 5.66 -2.18
C GLY A 83 10.10 4.35 -1.76
N GLU A 84 10.77 4.30 -0.61
CA GLU A 84 11.56 3.16 -0.15
C GLU A 84 11.06 2.62 1.20
N VAL A 85 11.20 1.31 1.38
CA VAL A 85 10.90 0.64 2.64
C VAL A 85 12.19 -0.01 3.17
N ALA A 86 12.61 0.39 4.36
CA ALA A 86 13.83 -0.11 4.97
C ALA A 86 13.74 -1.63 5.24
N ASN A 87 14.82 -2.36 4.92
CA ASN A 87 14.90 -3.83 5.06
C ASN A 87 13.77 -4.58 4.33
N LEU A 88 13.28 -4.03 3.21
CA LEU A 88 12.32 -4.73 2.34
C LEU A 88 13.02 -5.83 1.56
N TYR A 89 14.10 -5.50 0.85
CA TYR A 89 14.93 -6.45 0.11
C TYR A 89 16.22 -6.72 0.86
N LYS A 90 16.75 -7.94 0.73
CA LYS A 90 18.14 -8.22 1.11
C LYS A 90 19.07 -7.60 0.08
N SER A 91 20.32 -7.32 0.46
CA SER A 91 21.32 -6.73 -0.43
C SER A 91 21.45 -7.49 -1.75
N ASP A 92 21.33 -8.81 -1.73
CA ASP A 92 21.38 -9.69 -2.91
C ASP A 92 20.11 -9.63 -3.79
N GLU A 93 18.94 -9.26 -3.23
CA GLU A 93 17.68 -9.15 -3.99
C GLU A 93 17.49 -7.74 -4.61
N MET A 94 18.25 -6.74 -4.15
CA MET A 94 18.17 -5.38 -4.69
C MET A 94 18.70 -5.26 -6.12
N GLU A 95 19.66 -6.11 -6.51
CA GLU A 95 20.21 -6.12 -7.88
C GLU A 95 19.20 -6.66 -8.92
N ASP A 96 18.29 -7.54 -8.51
CA ASP A 96 17.32 -8.20 -9.40
C ASP A 96 16.08 -7.33 -9.67
N VAL A 97 15.64 -6.55 -8.67
CA VAL A 97 14.38 -5.78 -8.73
C VAL A 97 14.50 -4.48 -9.54
N GLY A 98 15.74 -4.00 -9.79
CA GLY A 98 16.04 -2.95 -10.76
C GLY A 98 15.09 -1.75 -10.69
N ILE A 99 15.02 -1.08 -9.53
CA ILE A 99 14.04 -0.02 -9.19
C ILE A 99 13.95 1.04 -10.31
N PRO A 100 12.95 1.02 -11.20
CA PRO A 100 12.55 2.26 -11.85
C PRO A 100 11.86 3.09 -10.77
N ALA A 101 11.99 4.41 -10.82
CA ALA A 101 11.23 5.30 -9.96
C ALA A 101 9.72 5.10 -10.23
N ILE A 102 9.06 4.23 -9.47
CA ILE A 102 7.66 3.87 -9.70
C ILE A 102 6.78 4.81 -8.88
N LEU A 103 5.87 5.46 -9.57
CA LEU A 103 4.82 6.29 -9.00
C LEU A 103 3.77 5.38 -8.33
N VAL A 104 4.03 4.90 -7.10
CA VAL A 104 3.02 4.18 -6.34
C VAL A 104 2.03 5.19 -5.77
N ASN A 105 0.86 5.31 -6.39
CA ASN A 105 -0.24 6.08 -5.83
C ASN A 105 -0.88 5.30 -4.68
N VAL A 106 -0.37 5.51 -3.47
CA VAL A 106 -0.98 4.99 -2.25
C VAL A 106 -2.23 5.82 -1.92
N VAL A 107 -3.37 5.14 -1.85
CA VAL A 107 -4.65 5.72 -1.43
C VAL A 107 -4.99 5.14 -0.07
N LYS A 108 -4.76 5.93 0.98
CA LYS A 108 -5.13 5.55 2.35
C LYS A 108 -6.57 5.96 2.62
N CYS A 109 -7.43 5.02 2.97
CA CYS A 109 -8.83 5.27 3.33
C CYS A 109 -9.00 5.11 4.85
N ASP A 110 -9.06 6.22 5.58
CA ASP A 110 -9.27 6.22 7.04
C ASP A 110 -10.75 6.26 7.40
N SER A 111 -11.20 5.44 8.35
CA SER A 111 -12.54 5.52 8.92
C SER A 111 -12.50 6.20 10.28
N PHE A 112 -12.32 7.52 10.33
CA PHE A 112 -12.45 8.23 11.61
C PHE A 112 -13.92 8.27 12.02
N HIS A 113 -14.27 7.45 13.01
CA HIS A 113 -15.40 7.71 13.90
C HIS A 113 -14.99 8.90 14.79
N VAL A 114 -15.55 10.07 14.51
CA VAL A 114 -15.64 11.13 15.52
C VAL A 114 -16.87 10.79 16.35
N THR A 115 -16.67 10.33 17.59
CA THR A 115 -17.64 10.50 18.66
C THR A 115 -17.09 11.55 19.61
#